data_AF-A0A924FYL8-F1
#
_entry.id   AF-A0A924FYL8-F1
#
_cell.length_a   1.000
_cell.length_b   1.000
_cell.length_c   1.000
_cell.angle_alpha   90.00
_cell.angle_beta   90.00
_cell.angle_gamma   90.00
#
_symmetry.space_group_name_H-M   'P 1'
#
loop_
_entity.id
_entity.type
_entity.pdbx_description
1 polymer ?
#
loop_
_entity_poly.entity_id
_entity_poly.type
_entity_poly.pdbx_seq_one_letter_code
_entity_poly.pdbx_strand_id
1 'polypeptide(L)'
;MAEKKFRPGQGYTQQDWDDADSPELTDAELAEMRPFAEVFPDLAASIRHKREAGQDSTTRLISLRLSGEVIDKYKAGGAGWQSRIDADLRKLNKIK
;
A
#
# COMPACT_ATOMS: atom_id res chain seq x y z
N MET A 1 -8.58 -26.77 5.56
CA MET A 1 -8.28 -25.86 4.43
C MET A 1 -9.54 -25.07 4.13
N ALA A 2 -9.46 -23.74 4.00
CA ALA A 2 -10.65 -22.92 3.79
C ALA A 2 -11.12 -23.03 2.34
N GLU A 3 -12.40 -23.37 2.15
CA GLU A 3 -13.04 -23.46 0.84
C GLU A 3 -13.06 -22.07 0.17
N LYS A 4 -12.36 -21.91 -0.96
CA LYS A 4 -12.27 -20.64 -1.68
C LYS A 4 -13.58 -20.41 -2.45
N LYS A 5 -14.47 -19.60 -1.89
CA LYS A 5 -15.74 -19.22 -2.53
C LYS A 5 -15.55 -18.02 -3.45
N PHE A 6 -16.23 -18.02 -4.59
CA PHE A 6 -16.29 -16.89 -5.53
C PHE A 6 -16.77 -15.61 -4.81
N ARG A 7 -16.17 -14.46 -5.16
CA ARG A 7 -16.53 -13.13 -4.63
C ARG A 7 -16.80 -12.16 -5.79
N PRO A 8 -18.04 -11.65 -5.94
CA PRO A 8 -18.36 -10.70 -7.01
C PRO A 8 -17.68 -9.35 -6.80
N GLY A 9 -17.61 -8.54 -7.87
CA GLY A 9 -17.09 -7.16 -7.83
C GLY A 9 -15.57 -7.03 -7.96
N GLN A 10 -14.86 -8.10 -8.31
CA GLN A 10 -13.40 -8.13 -8.48
C GLN A 10 -12.94 -7.91 -9.94
N GLY A 11 -13.87 -7.54 -10.83
CA GLY A 11 -13.56 -7.30 -12.26
C GLY A 11 -13.54 -8.55 -13.15
N TYR A 12 -13.90 -9.71 -12.60
CA TYR A 12 -14.13 -10.96 -13.33
C TYR A 12 -15.49 -11.56 -12.92
N THR A 13 -16.11 -12.30 -13.83
CA THR A 13 -17.41 -12.94 -13.62
C THR A 13 -17.26 -14.30 -12.93
N GLN A 14 -18.38 -14.88 -12.50
CA GLN A 14 -18.39 -16.25 -11.99
C GLN A 14 -18.01 -17.26 -13.09
N GLN A 15 -18.43 -17.00 -14.33
CA GLN A 15 -18.08 -17.85 -15.46
C GLN A 15 -16.56 -17.90 -15.67
N ASP A 16 -15.88 -16.74 -15.62
CA ASP A 16 -14.42 -16.67 -15.72
C ASP A 16 -13.70 -17.45 -14.60
N TRP A 17 -14.33 -17.55 -13.42
CA TRP A 17 -13.81 -18.31 -12.28
C TRP A 17 -13.98 -19.82 -12.47
N ASP A 18 -15.14 -20.23 -12.99
CA ASP A 18 -15.46 -21.64 -13.21
C ASP A 18 -14.72 -22.21 -14.43
N ASP A 19 -14.42 -21.38 -15.43
CA ASP A 19 -13.65 -21.73 -16.63
C ASP A 19 -12.13 -21.75 -16.39
N ALA A 20 -11.66 -21.33 -15.21
CA ALA A 20 -10.25 -21.28 -14.87
C ALA A 20 -9.68 -22.70 -14.69
N ASP A 21 -9.07 -23.24 -15.73
CA ASP A 21 -8.30 -24.48 -15.65
C ASP A 21 -6.96 -24.21 -14.95
N SER A 22 -6.80 -24.73 -13.72
CA SER A 22 -5.60 -24.56 -12.90
C SER A 22 -5.12 -25.94 -12.44
N PRO A 23 -4.39 -26.69 -13.30
CA PRO A 23 -3.80 -27.95 -12.90
C PRO A 23 -2.79 -27.77 -11.77
N GLU A 24 -2.61 -28.80 -10.95
CA GLU A 24 -1.56 -28.82 -9.93
C GLU A 24 -0.19 -28.73 -10.60
N LEU A 25 0.67 -27.87 -10.07
CA LEU A 25 2.03 -27.72 -10.57
C LEU A 25 2.83 -28.99 -10.31
N THR A 26 3.60 -29.43 -11.30
CA THR A 26 4.53 -30.55 -11.14
C THR A 26 5.80 -30.12 -10.40
N ASP A 27 6.49 -31.07 -9.76
CA ASP A 27 7.76 -30.79 -9.05
C ASP A 27 8.84 -30.20 -9.98
N ALA A 28 8.82 -30.58 -11.27
CA ALA A 28 9.74 -30.06 -12.28
C ALA A 28 9.44 -28.58 -12.60
N GLU A 29 8.17 -28.22 -12.77
CA GLU A 29 7.76 -26.82 -12.99
C GLU A 29 8.06 -25.94 -11.77
N LEU A 30 7.92 -26.48 -10.56
CA LEU A 30 8.26 -25.77 -9.33
C LEU A 30 9.77 -25.49 -9.24
N ALA A 31 10.61 -26.44 -9.67
CA ALA A 31 12.07 -26.30 -9.66
C ALA A 31 12.57 -25.22 -10.64
N GLU A 32 11.84 -24.95 -11.71
CA GLU A 32 12.18 -23.93 -12.72
C GLU A 32 11.69 -22.51 -12.35
N MET A 33 10.91 -22.37 -11.28
CA MET A 33 10.39 -21.07 -10.86
C MET A 33 11.51 -20.11 -10.46
N ARG A 34 11.48 -18.91 -11.04
CA ARG A 34 12.39 -17.82 -10.72
C ARG A 34 11.65 -16.64 -10.09
N PRO A 35 12.29 -15.90 -9.16
CA PRO A 35 11.71 -14.69 -8.61
C PRO A 35 11.33 -13.69 -9.70
N PHE A 36 10.17 -13.06 -9.56
CA PHE A 36 9.67 -12.04 -10.49
C PHE A 36 10.72 -10.94 -10.78
N ALA A 37 11.48 -10.52 -9.76
CA ALA A 37 12.49 -9.48 -9.89
C ALA A 37 13.71 -9.91 -10.72
N GLU A 38 13.97 -11.20 -10.88
CA GLU A 38 15.05 -11.72 -11.73
C GLU A 38 14.59 -11.82 -13.19
N VAL A 39 13.34 -12.18 -13.43
CA VAL A 39 12.77 -12.31 -14.78
C VAL A 39 12.42 -10.94 -15.37
N PHE A 40 11.96 -10.00 -14.53
CA PHE A 40 11.53 -8.66 -14.94
C PHE A 40 12.19 -7.56 -14.08
N PRO A 41 13.50 -7.33 -14.25
CA PRO A 41 14.26 -6.41 -13.40
C PRO A 41 13.74 -4.97 -13.46
N ASP A 42 13.44 -4.45 -14.66
CA ASP A 42 12.98 -3.07 -14.85
C ASP A 42 11.60 -2.81 -14.24
N LEU A 43 10.68 -3.76 -14.40
CA LEU A 43 9.35 -3.66 -13.82
C LEU A 43 9.43 -3.76 -12.29
N ALA A 44 10.25 -4.68 -11.76
CA ALA A 44 10.49 -4.78 -10.33
C ALA A 44 11.13 -3.50 -9.75
N ALA A 45 12.05 -2.85 -10.47
CA ALA A 45 12.62 -1.56 -10.08
C ALA A 45 11.55 -0.46 -10.03
N SER A 46 10.71 -0.33 -11.05
CA SER A 46 9.64 0.68 -11.07
C SER A 46 8.63 0.52 -9.92
N ILE A 47 8.29 -0.72 -9.54
CA ILE A 47 7.39 -1.00 -8.42
C ILE A 47 8.06 -0.64 -7.08
N ARG A 48 9.36 -0.94 -6.94
CA ARG A 48 10.14 -0.60 -5.73
C ARG A 48 10.23 0.91 -5.50
N HIS A 49 10.56 1.68 -6.54
CA HIS A 49 10.62 3.14 -6.44
C HIS A 49 9.29 3.77 -6.01
N LYS A 50 8.16 3.17 -6.42
CA LYS A 50 6.83 3.64 -6.00
C LYS A 50 6.53 3.36 -4.51
N ARG A 51 7.13 2.33 -3.92
CA ARG A 51 7.02 2.02 -2.48
C ARG A 51 7.95 2.86 -1.63
N GLU A 52 9.15 3.14 -2.11
CA GLU A 52 10.14 3.97 -1.41
C GLU A 52 9.67 5.41 -1.21
N ALA A 53 8.92 5.96 -2.17
CA ALA A 53 8.28 7.28 -2.05
C ALA A 53 7.26 7.42 -0.89
N GLY A 54 6.92 6.31 -0.21
CA GLY A 54 6.05 6.30 0.98
C GLY A 54 6.76 5.93 2.29
N GLN A 55 8.08 5.67 2.28
CA GLN A 55 8.86 5.23 3.43
C GLN A 55 9.71 6.32 4.08
N ASP A 56 9.32 7.59 3.98
CA ASP A 56 9.80 8.62 4.90
C ASP A 56 9.16 8.42 6.29
N SER A 57 9.55 7.35 6.97
CA SER A 57 9.16 7.01 8.34
C SER A 57 9.85 7.92 9.38
N THR A 58 10.13 9.18 9.04
CA THR A 58 10.71 10.16 9.98
C THR A 58 9.69 10.66 11.00
N THR A 59 8.39 10.45 10.75
CA THR A 59 7.34 10.92 11.64
C THR A 59 7.09 9.90 12.75
N ARG A 60 7.36 10.30 14.00
CA ARG A 60 7.06 9.50 15.18
C ARG A 60 5.67 9.84 15.71
N LEU A 61 4.86 8.82 15.96
CA LEU A 61 3.59 8.99 16.65
C LEU A 61 3.87 9.26 18.14
N ILE A 62 3.52 10.45 18.61
CA ILE A 62 3.66 10.86 20.01
C ILE A 62 2.33 11.31 20.58
N SER A 63 2.19 11.27 21.90
CA SER A 63 1.09 11.93 22.61
C SER A 63 1.42 13.42 22.77
N LEU A 64 0.80 14.27 21.94
CA LEU A 64 0.93 15.73 21.98
C LEU A 64 -0.44 16.35 22.29
N ARG A 65 -0.49 17.26 23.27
CA ARG A 65 -1.70 18.05 23.53
C ARG A 65 -1.70 19.31 22.67
N LEU A 66 -2.74 19.48 21.89
CA LEU A 66 -3.03 20.69 21.11
C LEU A 66 -4.37 21.27 21.58
N SER A 67 -4.63 22.56 21.32
CA SER A 67 -5.94 23.15 21.59
C SER A 67 -7.02 22.49 20.72
N GLY A 68 -8.24 22.38 21.25
CA GLY A 68 -9.38 21.77 20.54
C GLY A 68 -9.68 22.47 19.22
N GLU A 69 -9.67 23.81 19.22
CA GLU A 69 -9.89 24.63 18.01
C GLU A 69 -8.91 24.33 16.87
N VAL A 70 -7.64 24.04 17.22
CA VAL A 70 -6.64 23.65 16.22
C VAL A 70 -6.99 22.28 15.65
N ILE A 71 -7.29 21.30 16.50
CA ILE A 71 -7.64 19.95 16.04
C ILE A 71 -8.86 20.00 15.11
N ASP A 72 -9.90 20.73 15.49
CA ASP A 72 -11.15 20.83 14.73
C ASP A 72 -10.93 21.48 13.37
N LYS A 73 -10.17 22.58 13.33
CA LYS A 73 -9.82 23.27 12.08
C LYS A 73 -9.08 22.36 11.09
N TYR A 74 -8.10 21.59 11.54
CA TYR A 74 -7.34 20.72 10.65
C TYR A 74 -8.15 19.48 10.23
N LYS A 75 -8.93 18.88 11.15
CA LYS A 75 -9.82 17.75 10.86
C LYS A 75 -10.90 18.11 9.84
N ALA A 76 -11.41 19.34 9.87
CA ALA A 76 -12.38 19.83 8.87
C ALA A 76 -11.84 19.75 7.43
N GLY A 77 -10.51 19.79 7.24
CA GLY A 77 -9.88 19.58 5.94
C GLY A 77 -9.83 18.12 5.46
N GLY A 78 -10.39 17.17 6.20
CA GLY A 78 -10.50 15.77 5.80
C GLY A 78 -9.19 14.96 5.95
N ALA A 79 -9.04 13.90 5.15
CA ALA A 79 -7.89 13.01 5.19
C ALA A 79 -6.56 13.78 5.05
N GLY A 80 -5.52 13.30 5.75
CA GLY A 80 -4.19 13.93 5.76
C GLY A 80 -4.05 15.15 6.68
N TRP A 81 -5.01 15.41 7.57
CA TRP A 81 -4.94 16.57 8.48
C TRP A 81 -3.74 16.57 9.42
N GLN A 82 -3.29 15.39 9.86
CA GLN A 82 -2.08 15.23 10.69
C GLN A 82 -0.80 15.61 9.92
N SER A 83 -0.73 15.29 8.63
CA SER A 83 0.40 15.68 7.78
C SER A 83 0.41 17.19 7.52
N ARG A 84 -0.76 17.81 7.38
CA ARG A 84 -0.87 19.28 7.21
C ARG A 84 -0.39 20.04 8.43
N ILE A 85 -0.78 19.62 9.63
CA ILE A 85 -0.33 20.30 10.85
C ILE A 85 1.18 20.12 11.07
N ASP A 86 1.75 18.94 10.75
CA ASP A 86 3.20 18.74 10.78
C ASP A 86 3.93 19.67 9.81
N ALA A 87 3.45 19.78 8.57
CA ALA A 87 4.02 20.67 7.55
C ALA A 87 4.05 22.15 8.00
N ASP A 88 2.96 22.63 8.61
CA ASP A 88 2.89 23.99 9.13
C ASP A 88 3.85 24.21 10.31
N LEU A 89 3.96 23.24 11.23
CA LEU A 89 4.93 23.29 12.33
C LEU A 89 6.38 23.30 11.83
N ARG A 90 6.70 22.52 10.80
CA ARG A 90 8.03 22.53 10.16
C ARG A 90 8.33 23.88 9.53
N LYS A 91 7.38 24.45 8.79
CA LYS A 91 7.50 25.77 8.15
C LYS A 91 7.75 26.88 9.18
N LEU A 92 7.00 26.89 10.28
CA LEU A 92 7.15 27.87 11.35
C LEU A 92 8.54 27.81 12.01
N ASN A 93 9.05 26.60 12.22
CA ASN A 93 10.35 26.38 12.85
C ASN A 93 11.51 26.34 11.84
N LYS A 94 11.27 26.62 10.56
CA LYS A 94 12.25 26.54 9.46
C LYS A 94 12.97 25.19 9.39
N ILE A 95 12.27 24.12 9.75
CA ILE A 95 12.76 22.74 9.67
C ILE A 95 12.55 22.28 8.22
N LYS A 96 13.66 21.98 7.53
CA LYS A 96 13.67 21.54 6.14
C LYS A 96 13.17 20.10 6.01
#